data_AF-A0A920J4X5-F1
#
_entry.id   AF-A0A920J4X5-F1
#
_cell.length_a   1.000
_cell.length_b   1.000
_cell.length_c   1.000
_cell.angle_alpha   90.00
_cell.angle_beta   90.00
_cell.angle_gamma   90.00
#
_symmetry.space_group_name_H-M   'P 1'
#
loop_
_entity.id
_entity.type
_entity.pdbx_description
1 polymer ?
#
loop_
_entity_poly.entity_id
_entity_poly.type
_entity_poly.pdbx_seq_one_letter_code
_entity_poly.pdbx_strand_id
1 'polypeptide(L)'
;MSETLLCLEDISYNHPDGLGLRNINLTILRGDRIAVVGGNGSGKSTLAKIISQRLTPTSGVLSGICSNPENIGTVTDLRRFNSEETVASALQAICGGDPKKTISNVNLDTEILHRRIGRLSGGESYRVALAAQLENRAPILVLDAPSSMLDAPLSRLFGRSVGES
;
A
#
# COMPACT_ATOMS: atom_id res chain seq x y z
N MET A 1 -16.21 20.70 -2.99
CA MET A 1 -16.44 19.36 -3.58
C MET A 1 -15.18 18.55 -3.35
N SER A 2 -15.32 17.29 -2.93
CA SER A 2 -14.19 16.36 -2.79
C SER A 2 -13.66 15.98 -4.17
N GLU A 3 -12.35 16.10 -4.35
CA GLU A 3 -11.67 15.83 -5.62
C GLU A 3 -11.59 14.31 -5.88
N THR A 4 -11.96 13.86 -7.07
CA THR A 4 -11.87 12.45 -7.48
C THR A 4 -10.43 12.09 -7.86
N LEU A 5 -9.81 11.21 -7.08
CA LEU A 5 -8.45 10.74 -7.35
C LEU A 5 -8.43 9.58 -8.34
N LEU A 6 -9.33 8.60 -8.18
CA LEU A 6 -9.42 7.45 -9.08
C LEU A 6 -10.85 6.95 -9.18
N CYS A 7 -11.30 6.61 -10.38
CA CYS A 7 -12.59 5.97 -10.64
C CYS A 7 -12.35 4.67 -11.39
N LEU A 8 -13.00 3.60 -10.95
CA LEU A 8 -13.07 2.29 -11.58
C LEU A 8 -14.50 2.12 -12.09
N GLU A 9 -14.67 1.94 -13.40
CA GLU A 9 -15.97 1.75 -14.05
C GLU A 9 -16.00 0.39 -14.74
N ASP A 10 -16.95 -0.46 -14.34
CA ASP A 10 -17.18 -1.81 -14.86
C ASP A 10 -15.92 -2.70 -14.95
N ILE A 11 -15.05 -2.55 -13.96
CA ILE A 11 -13.79 -3.28 -13.89
C ILE A 11 -14.05 -4.78 -13.70
N SER A 12 -13.57 -5.57 -14.65
CA SER A 12 -13.56 -7.02 -14.56
C SER A 12 -12.17 -7.56 -14.86
N TYR A 13 -11.81 -8.66 -14.21
CA TYR A 13 -10.55 -9.35 -14.44
C TYR A 13 -10.74 -10.84 -14.27
N ASN A 14 -10.37 -11.62 -15.28
CA ASN A 14 -10.42 -13.07 -15.24
C ASN A 14 -9.02 -13.63 -15.05
N HIS A 15 -8.80 -14.41 -13.99
CA HIS A 15 -7.59 -15.22 -13.86
C HIS A 15 -7.68 -16.42 -14.82
N PRO A 16 -6.53 -17.02 -15.20
CA PRO A 16 -6.50 -18.22 -16.03
C PRO A 16 -7.27 -19.42 -15.45
N ASP A 17 -7.48 -19.46 -14.13
CA ASP A 17 -8.22 -20.50 -13.42
C ASP A 17 -9.74 -20.22 -13.33
N GLY A 18 -10.22 -19.12 -13.93
CA GLY A 18 -11.64 -18.77 -14.03
C GLY A 18 -12.21 -17.99 -12.86
N LEU A 19 -11.44 -17.78 -11.78
CA LEU A 19 -11.81 -16.88 -10.68
C LEU A 19 -11.46 -15.44 -11.06
N GLY A 20 -12.16 -14.45 -10.51
CA GLY A 20 -11.97 -13.09 -11.00
C GLY A 20 -12.79 -12.02 -10.31
N LEU A 21 -12.53 -10.78 -10.72
CA LEU A 21 -13.36 -9.62 -10.40
C LEU A 21 -14.38 -9.44 -11.51
N ARG A 22 -15.60 -9.03 -11.16
CA ARG A 22 -16.68 -8.76 -12.10
C ARG A 22 -17.37 -7.46 -11.75
N ASN A 23 -17.50 -6.57 -12.72
CA ASN A 23 -18.28 -5.34 -12.66
C ASN A 23 -18.01 -4.50 -11.39
N ILE A 24 -16.73 -4.36 -11.03
CA ILE A 24 -16.31 -3.53 -9.90
C ILE A 24 -16.44 -2.06 -10.30
N ASN A 25 -17.26 -1.34 -9.54
CA ASN A 25 -17.45 0.10 -9.64
C ASN A 25 -17.01 0.73 -8.32
N LEU A 26 -16.02 1.62 -8.36
CA LEU A 26 -15.45 2.25 -7.17
C LEU A 26 -14.93 3.65 -7.50
N THR A 27 -15.32 4.65 -6.71
CA THR A 27 -14.73 5.99 -6.76
C THR A 27 -13.94 6.26 -5.49
N ILE A 28 -12.69 6.68 -5.66
CA ILE A 28 -11.78 7.07 -4.58
C ILE A 28 -11.62 8.59 -4.62
N LEU A 29 -12.04 9.24 -3.55
CA LEU A 29 -11.97 10.68 -3.37
C LEU A 29 -10.78 11.04 -2.48
N ARG A 30 -10.32 12.30 -2.59
CA ARG A 30 -9.28 12.81 -1.70
C ARG A 30 -9.75 12.77 -0.25
N GLY A 31 -8.95 12.15 0.61
CA GLY A 31 -9.21 12.00 2.04
C GLY A 31 -9.93 10.71 2.41
N ASP A 32 -10.37 9.92 1.43
CA ASP A 32 -11.01 8.64 1.66
C ASP A 32 -10.09 7.65 2.39
N ARG A 33 -10.71 6.82 3.22
CA ARG A 33 -10.09 5.65 3.86
C ARG A 33 -10.98 4.46 3.57
N ILE A 34 -10.57 3.66 2.59
CA ILE A 34 -11.39 2.56 2.07
C ILE A 34 -10.79 1.24 2.55
N ALA A 35 -11.57 0.45 3.25
CA ALA A 35 -11.23 -0.92 3.61
C ALA A 35 -11.97 -1.89 2.68
N VAL A 36 -11.24 -2.71 1.95
CA VAL A 36 -11.81 -3.79 1.13
C VAL A 36 -11.77 -5.08 1.94
N VAL A 37 -12.95 -5.59 2.30
CA VAL A 37 -13.12 -6.81 3.11
C VAL A 37 -13.72 -7.95 2.30
N GLY A 38 -13.44 -9.19 2.71
CA GLY A 38 -13.96 -10.39 2.05
C GLY A 38 -13.12 -11.64 2.35
N GLY A 39 -13.66 -12.83 2.09
CA GLY A 39 -12.99 -14.11 2.35
C GLY A 39 -11.75 -14.37 1.49
N ASN A 40 -11.00 -15.43 1.79
CA ASN A 40 -9.87 -15.84 0.95
C ASN A 40 -10.34 -16.16 -0.47
N GLY A 41 -9.60 -15.71 -1.48
CA GLY A 41 -9.97 -15.88 -2.89
C GLY A 41 -10.99 -14.87 -3.43
N SER A 42 -11.49 -13.94 -2.62
CA SER A 42 -12.50 -12.94 -3.06
C SER A 42 -11.99 -11.86 -4.03
N GLY A 43 -10.74 -11.95 -4.49
CA GLY A 43 -10.17 -10.99 -5.44
C GLY A 43 -9.62 -9.67 -4.85
N LYS A 44 -9.52 -9.51 -3.52
CA LYS A 44 -8.98 -8.29 -2.88
C LYS A 44 -7.59 -7.90 -3.39
N SER A 45 -6.65 -8.84 -3.38
CA SER A 45 -5.30 -8.61 -3.87
C SER A 45 -5.27 -8.34 -5.37
N THR A 46 -6.20 -8.93 -6.13
CA THR A 46 -6.39 -8.60 -7.56
C THR A 46 -6.85 -7.16 -7.72
N LEU A 47 -7.82 -6.71 -6.91
CA LEU A 47 -8.31 -5.33 -6.94
C LEU A 47 -7.21 -4.35 -6.54
N ALA A 48 -6.43 -4.65 -5.49
CA ALA A 48 -5.28 -3.85 -5.08
C ALA A 48 -4.22 -3.73 -6.18
N LYS A 49 -3.96 -4.81 -6.92
CA LYS A 49 -3.06 -4.80 -8.08
C LYS A 49 -3.61 -3.98 -9.25
N ILE A 50 -4.91 -4.02 -9.51
CA ILE A 50 -5.54 -3.19 -10.55
C ILE A 50 -5.51 -1.71 -10.17
N ILE A 51 -5.88 -1.37 -8.93
CA ILE A 51 -5.81 0.00 -8.42
C ILE A 51 -4.38 0.52 -8.53
N SER A 52 -3.38 -0.27 -8.11
CA SER A 52 -1.96 0.09 -8.27
C SER A 52 -1.40 -0.05 -9.68
N GLN A 53 -2.25 -0.37 -10.66
CA GLN A 53 -1.92 -0.53 -12.07
C GLN A 53 -0.79 -1.52 -12.36
N ARG A 54 -0.59 -2.47 -11.45
CA ARG A 54 0.30 -3.64 -11.60
C ARG A 54 -0.37 -4.79 -12.34
N LEU A 55 -1.68 -4.66 -12.58
CA LEU A 55 -2.48 -5.63 -13.29
C LEU A 55 -3.50 -4.88 -14.14
N THR A 56 -3.49 -5.12 -15.45
CA THR A 56 -4.47 -4.53 -16.36
C THR A 56 -5.78 -5.31 -16.26
N PRO A 57 -6.93 -4.63 -16.08
CA PRO A 57 -8.23 -5.30 -16.10
C PRO A 57 -8.50 -5.93 -17.47
N THR A 58 -9.32 -6.97 -17.52
CA THR A 58 -9.78 -7.57 -18.77
C THR A 58 -10.83 -6.69 -19.47
N SER A 59 -11.62 -5.96 -18.69
CA SER A 59 -12.58 -4.97 -19.20
C SER A 59 -12.83 -3.86 -18.17
N GLY A 60 -13.45 -2.78 -18.61
CA GLY A 60 -13.72 -1.59 -17.80
C GLY A 60 -12.65 -0.51 -17.97
N VAL A 61 -12.83 0.61 -17.26
CA VAL A 61 -11.99 1.81 -17.41
C VAL A 61 -11.52 2.30 -16.04
N LEU A 62 -10.25 2.72 -15.97
CA LEU A 62 -9.72 3.50 -14.86
C LEU A 62 -9.58 4.96 -15.33
N SER A 63 -10.11 5.91 -14.55
CA SER A 63 -10.04 7.35 -14.85
C SER A 63 -9.77 8.16 -13.58
N GLY A 64 -9.51 9.46 -13.73
CA GLY A 64 -9.24 10.37 -12.60
C GLY A 64 -7.81 10.92 -12.58
N ILE A 65 -7.50 11.74 -11.58
CA ILE A 65 -6.23 12.47 -11.48
C ILE A 65 -5.04 11.53 -11.27
N CYS A 66 -5.27 10.43 -10.57
CA CYS A 66 -4.26 9.42 -10.24
C CYS A 66 -4.32 8.22 -11.19
N SER A 67 -4.77 8.41 -12.43
CA SER A 67 -4.78 7.36 -13.46
C SER A 67 -3.38 6.98 -13.95
N ASN A 68 -2.31 7.66 -13.50
CA ASN A 68 -0.93 7.22 -13.75
C ASN A 68 -0.38 6.41 -12.57
N PRO A 69 0.40 5.33 -12.83
CA PRO A 69 0.98 4.50 -11.77
C PRO A 69 1.86 5.26 -10.78
N GLU A 70 2.56 6.33 -11.19
CA GLU A 70 3.41 7.11 -10.27
C GLU A 70 2.63 7.80 -9.14
N ASN A 71 1.32 8.02 -9.32
CA ASN A 71 0.45 8.63 -8.33
C ASN A 71 -0.05 7.65 -7.27
N ILE A 72 0.29 6.36 -7.39
CA ILE A 72 -0.23 5.30 -6.54
C ILE A 72 0.92 4.62 -5.79
N GLY A 73 0.96 4.93 -4.51
CA GLY A 73 1.84 4.31 -3.55
C GLY A 73 1.39 2.91 -3.19
N THR A 74 2.35 2.01 -3.05
CA THR A 74 2.13 0.70 -2.42
C THR A 74 3.27 0.45 -1.46
N VAL A 75 3.05 -0.32 -0.40
CA VAL A 75 4.15 -0.71 0.49
C VAL A 75 5.23 -1.43 -0.30
N THR A 76 6.42 -0.84 -0.32
CA THR A 76 7.57 -1.30 -1.08
C THR A 76 8.17 -2.51 -0.41
N ASP A 77 8.26 -3.63 -1.13
CA ASP A 77 9.01 -4.78 -0.64
C ASP A 77 10.50 -4.45 -0.49
N LEU A 78 10.99 -4.39 0.76
CA LEU A 78 12.40 -4.10 1.07
C LEU A 78 13.35 -5.21 0.63
N ARG A 79 12.85 -6.41 0.29
CA ARG A 79 13.68 -7.51 -0.25
C ARG A 79 14.32 -7.16 -1.61
N ARG A 80 13.92 -6.05 -2.24
CA ARG A 80 14.60 -5.53 -3.44
C ARG A 80 15.99 -4.95 -3.15
N PHE A 81 16.28 -4.59 -1.90
CA PHE A 81 17.57 -4.08 -1.47
C PHE A 81 18.49 -5.23 -1.06
N ASN A 82 19.81 -4.98 -1.05
CA ASN A 82 20.76 -5.97 -0.58
C ASN A 82 20.51 -6.25 0.91
N SER A 83 20.49 -7.53 1.30
CA SER A 83 20.26 -7.95 2.69
C SER A 83 21.27 -7.38 3.67
N GLU A 84 22.46 -7.02 3.19
CA GLU A 84 23.56 -6.47 3.98
C GLU A 84 23.51 -4.94 4.13
N GLU A 85 22.68 -4.24 3.35
CA GLU A 85 22.45 -2.80 3.51
C GLU A 85 21.73 -2.48 4.81
N THR A 86 21.99 -1.30 5.36
CA THR A 86 21.32 -0.83 6.57
C THR A 86 19.96 -0.22 6.22
N VAL A 87 19.06 -0.22 7.19
CA VAL A 87 17.77 0.47 7.04
C VAL A 87 17.97 1.95 6.74
N ALA A 88 18.95 2.61 7.37
CA ALA A 88 19.29 4.00 7.09
C ALA A 88 19.65 4.22 5.62
N SER A 89 20.53 3.38 5.05
CA SER A 89 20.96 3.55 3.65
C SER A 89 19.82 3.33 2.68
N ALA A 90 18.98 2.32 2.91
CA ALA A 90 17.81 2.07 2.06
C ALA A 90 16.80 3.21 2.13
N LEU A 91 16.46 3.70 3.33
CA LEU A 91 15.54 4.83 3.48
C LEU A 91 16.09 6.11 2.83
N GLN A 92 17.39 6.37 2.98
CA GLN A 92 18.06 7.48 2.31
C GLN A 92 17.97 7.35 0.78
N ALA A 93 18.17 6.15 0.24
CA ALA A 93 18.08 5.90 -1.20
C ALA A 93 16.65 6.04 -1.75
N ILE A 94 15.64 5.65 -0.96
CA ILE A 94 14.22 5.73 -1.38
C ILE A 94 13.70 7.17 -1.27
N CYS A 95 13.96 7.83 -0.14
CA CYS A 95 13.28 9.08 0.23
C CYS A 95 14.15 10.32 0.05
N GLY A 96 15.48 10.18 -0.04
CA GLY A 96 16.45 11.28 -0.12
C GLY A 96 16.58 12.15 1.15
N GLY A 97 15.67 12.02 2.13
CA GLY A 97 15.65 12.77 3.38
C GLY A 97 16.29 12.06 4.57
N ASP A 98 16.06 12.60 5.78
CA ASP A 98 16.58 12.04 7.04
C ASP A 98 15.84 10.75 7.43
N PRO A 99 16.51 9.57 7.47
CA PRO A 99 15.89 8.31 7.83
C PRO A 99 15.21 8.31 9.20
N LYS A 100 15.69 9.12 10.16
CA LYS A 100 15.06 9.25 11.48
C LYS A 100 13.66 9.88 11.38
N LYS A 101 13.50 10.87 10.50
CA LYS A 101 12.19 11.48 10.24
C LYS A 101 11.26 10.49 9.56
N THR A 102 11.77 9.73 8.59
CA THR A 102 10.98 8.75 7.84
C THR A 102 10.33 7.71 8.75
N ILE A 103 11.05 7.16 9.74
CA ILE A 103 10.49 6.14 10.65
C ILE A 103 9.66 6.69 11.82
N SER A 104 9.64 8.02 12.03
CA SER A 104 9.06 8.64 13.22
C SER A 104 7.57 8.33 13.42
N ASN A 105 6.85 8.04 12.33
CA ASN A 105 5.41 7.83 12.34
C ASN A 105 4.99 6.36 12.33
N VAL A 106 5.91 5.39 12.41
CA VAL A 106 5.58 3.94 12.28
C VAL A 106 5.92 3.10 13.51
N ASN A 107 6.10 3.72 14.67
CA ASN A 107 6.39 3.06 15.94
C ASN A 107 7.59 2.09 15.86
N LEU A 108 8.73 2.63 15.44
CA LEU A 108 10.03 1.96 15.37
C LEU A 108 11.08 2.78 16.13
N ASP A 109 11.93 2.11 16.90
CA ASP A 109 13.07 2.75 17.56
C ASP A 109 14.17 3.10 16.55
N THR A 110 14.89 4.19 16.81
CA THR A 110 15.96 4.67 15.91
C THR A 110 17.12 3.68 15.78
N GLU A 111 17.27 2.74 16.71
CA GLU A 111 18.26 1.66 16.60
C GLU A 111 18.08 0.81 15.35
N ILE A 112 16.83 0.71 14.84
CA ILE A 112 16.56 -0.05 13.62
C ILE A 112 17.33 0.47 12.41
N LEU A 113 17.65 1.77 12.39
CA LEU A 113 18.36 2.42 11.29
C LEU A 113 19.76 1.81 11.07
N HIS A 114 20.38 1.28 12.12
CA HIS A 114 21.70 0.64 12.06
C HIS A 114 21.62 -0.85 11.74
N ARG A 115 20.43 -1.46 11.79
CA ARG A 115 20.24 -2.88 11.47
C ARG A 115 20.26 -3.10 9.97
N ARG A 116 20.71 -4.30 9.60
CA ARG A 116 20.68 -4.80 8.23
C ARG A 116 19.28 -5.23 7.83
N ILE A 117 18.91 -4.99 6.58
CA ILE A 117 17.60 -5.33 6.02
C ILE A 117 17.31 -6.83 6.17
N GLY A 118 18.30 -7.69 5.94
CA GLY A 118 18.16 -9.14 6.09
C GLY A 118 17.92 -9.63 7.53
N ARG A 119 18.06 -8.76 8.54
CA ARG A 119 17.82 -9.08 9.95
C ARG A 119 16.51 -8.50 10.50
N LEU A 120 15.70 -7.89 9.65
CA LEU A 120 14.39 -7.40 10.06
C LEU A 120 13.40 -8.56 10.15
N SER A 121 12.55 -8.54 11.17
CA SER A 121 11.33 -9.34 11.16
C SER A 121 10.38 -8.87 10.04
N GLY A 122 9.40 -9.70 9.67
CA GLY A 122 8.40 -9.32 8.67
C GLY A 122 7.66 -8.02 9.04
N GLY A 123 7.27 -7.86 10.30
CA GLY A 123 6.57 -6.65 10.77
C GLY A 123 7.46 -5.41 10.85
N GLU A 124 8.75 -5.55 11.13
CA GLU A 124 9.71 -4.44 11.06
C GLU A 124 9.95 -4.01 9.62
N SER A 125 10.20 -4.97 8.73
CA SER A 125 10.38 -4.72 7.30
C SER A 125 9.14 -4.01 6.72
N TYR A 126 7.95 -4.46 7.07
CA TYR A 126 6.70 -3.81 6.68
C TYR A 126 6.59 -2.37 7.19
N ARG A 127 6.89 -2.13 8.47
CA ARG A 127 6.86 -0.78 9.06
C ARG A 127 7.85 0.18 8.40
N VAL A 128 9.07 -0.27 8.14
CA VAL A 128 10.09 0.53 7.43
C VAL A 128 9.61 0.85 6.01
N ALA A 129 9.06 -0.13 5.28
CA ALA A 129 8.50 0.08 3.95
C ALA A 129 7.32 1.07 3.95
N LEU A 130 6.44 0.95 4.95
CA LEU A 130 5.31 1.86 5.14
C LEU A 130 5.79 3.29 5.42
N ALA A 131 6.79 3.46 6.28
CA ALA A 131 7.40 4.75 6.59
C ALA A 131 7.93 5.44 5.32
N ALA A 132 8.70 4.72 4.51
CA ALA A 132 9.18 5.26 3.23
C ALA A 132 8.03 5.69 2.32
N GLN A 133 6.96 4.90 2.28
CA GLN A 133 5.82 5.20 1.43
C GLN A 133 4.99 6.40 1.91
N LEU A 134 4.88 6.59 3.22
CA LEU A 134 4.24 7.77 3.81
C LEU A 134 5.04 9.05 3.54
N GLU A 135 6.37 8.97 3.56
CA GLU A 135 7.27 10.08 3.24
C GLU A 135 7.17 10.50 1.76
N ASN A 136 7.02 9.54 0.85
CA ASN A 136 6.87 9.79 -0.60
C ASN A 136 5.55 10.47 -1.00
N ARG A 137 4.58 10.63 -0.06
CA ARG A 137 3.33 11.39 -0.23
C ARG A 137 2.55 11.11 -1.52
N ALA A 138 2.48 9.85 -1.93
CA ALA A 138 1.63 9.46 -3.05
C ALA A 138 0.15 9.83 -2.76
N PRO A 139 -0.59 10.41 -3.71
CA PRO A 139 -2.00 10.77 -3.53
C PRO A 139 -2.90 9.61 -3.10
N ILE A 140 -2.61 8.40 -3.58
CA ILE A 140 -3.29 7.16 -3.20
C ILE A 140 -2.24 6.22 -2.59
N LEU A 141 -2.57 5.61 -1.45
CA LEU A 141 -1.77 4.55 -0.83
C LEU A 141 -2.59 3.26 -0.74
N VAL A 142 -2.12 2.20 -1.40
CA VAL A 142 -2.73 0.87 -1.38
C VAL A 142 -1.95 -0.05 -0.44
N LEU A 143 -2.66 -0.67 0.50
CA LEU A 143 -2.13 -1.65 1.44
C LEU A 143 -2.81 -3.01 1.19
N ASP A 144 -2.06 -4.01 0.75
CA ASP A 144 -2.57 -5.38 0.59
C ASP A 144 -2.26 -6.19 1.85
N ALA A 145 -3.28 -6.83 2.42
CA ALA A 145 -3.22 -7.64 3.65
C ALA A 145 -2.45 -7.01 4.84
N PRO A 146 -2.73 -5.76 5.25
CA PRO A 146 -1.99 -5.13 6.35
C PRO A 146 -2.25 -5.77 7.72
N SER A 147 -3.42 -6.39 7.92
CA SER A 147 -3.87 -6.88 9.24
C SER A 147 -3.00 -7.96 9.87
N SER A 148 -2.21 -8.71 9.09
CA SER A 148 -1.29 -9.73 9.63
C SER A 148 0.00 -9.14 10.21
N MET A 149 0.28 -7.86 9.96
CA MET A 149 1.55 -7.20 10.28
C MET A 149 1.38 -5.85 11.02
N LEU A 150 0.13 -5.39 11.21
CA LEU A 150 -0.20 -4.20 11.98
C LEU A 150 -0.55 -4.58 13.43
N ASP A 151 0.37 -4.34 14.37
CA ASP A 151 0.01 -4.28 15.79
C ASP A 151 -0.94 -3.10 16.06
N ALA A 152 -1.67 -3.14 17.17
CA ALA A 152 -2.60 -2.10 17.64
C ALA A 152 -2.11 -0.63 17.53
N PRO A 153 -0.81 -0.29 17.64
CA PRO A 153 -0.34 1.10 17.48
C PRO A 153 -0.57 1.69 16.07
N LEU A 154 -0.47 0.88 15.01
CA LEU A 154 -0.56 1.38 13.63
C LEU A 154 -2.00 1.58 13.16
N SER A 155 -2.99 0.97 13.83
CA SER A 155 -4.41 1.25 13.60
C SER A 155 -4.76 2.75 13.72
N ARG A 156 -3.99 3.50 14.53
CA ARG A 156 -4.15 4.95 14.71
C ARG A 156 -3.73 5.76 13.48
N LEU A 157 -2.78 5.28 12.66
CA LEU A 157 -2.46 5.91 11.37
C LEU A 157 -3.62 5.79 10.39
N PHE A 158 -4.30 4.63 10.41
CA PHE A 158 -5.29 4.29 9.39
C PHE A 158 -6.74 4.65 9.78
N GLY A 159 -7.00 5.01 11.04
CA GLY A 159 -8.35 5.42 11.49
C GLY A 159 -9.31 4.24 11.58
N ARG A 160 -10.40 4.46 12.31
CA ARG A 160 -11.38 3.41 12.67
C ARG A 160 -11.89 2.65 11.44
N SER A 161 -11.68 1.33 11.45
CA SER A 161 -12.46 0.41 10.63
C SER A 161 -13.91 0.45 11.09
N VAL A 162 -14.82 0.93 10.25
CA VAL A 162 -16.25 0.66 10.40
C VAL A 162 -16.57 -0.50 9.49
N GLY A 163 -16.93 -1.63 10.09
CA GLY A 163 -17.37 -2.81 9.39
C GLY A 163 -17.90 -3.80 10.41
N GLU A 164 -19.20 -3.72 10.67
CA GLU A 164 -20.06 -4.86 10.98
C GLU A 164 -21.51 -4.38 10.93
N SER A 165 -22.23 -4.80 9.90
CA SER A 165 -23.69 -4.92 9.85
C SER A 165 -24.01 -6.08 8.91
#